data_AF-A0A1G6CUP5-F1
#
_entry.id   AF-A0A1G6CUP5-F1
#
_cell.length_a   1.000
_cell.length_b   1.000
_cell.length_c   1.000
_cell.angle_alpha   90.00
_cell.angle_beta   90.00
_cell.angle_gamma   90.00
#
_symmetry.space_group_name_H-M   'P 1'
#
loop_
_entity.id
_entity.type
_entity.pdbx_description
1 polymer ?
#
loop_
_entity_poly.entity_id
_entity_poly.type
_entity_poly.pdbx_seq_one_letter_code
_entity_poly.pdbx_strand_id
1 'polypeptide(L)' 'MSKPFDAEKHVDHMAEVMGLTIAPEWRQSVVDNMAATAAVAELVLAFPLDDHVEPAPVFEA' A
#
# COMPACT_ATOMS: atom_id res chain seq x y z
N MET A 1 -8.52 -17.14 4.73
CA MET A 1 -7.25 -16.43 4.94
C MET A 1 -6.74 -16.00 3.59
N SER A 2 -6.65 -14.69 3.36
CA SER A 2 -6.00 -14.14 2.17
C SER A 2 -4.53 -14.60 2.13
N LYS A 3 -3.99 -14.71 0.92
CA LYS A 3 -2.56 -15.01 0.73
C LYS A 3 -1.73 -13.85 1.32
N PRO A 4 -0.57 -14.12 1.94
CA PRO A 4 0.33 -13.06 2.40
C PRO A 4 0.67 -12.09 1.27
N PHE A 5 0.75 -10.80 1.60
CA PHE A 5 1.11 -9.75 0.64
C PHE A 5 2.53 -9.96 0.10
N ASP A 6 2.68 -9.95 -1.22
CA ASP A 6 3.94 -10.15 -1.93
C ASP A 6 4.45 -8.78 -2.42
N ALA A 7 5.28 -8.14 -1.61
CA ALA A 7 5.76 -6.78 -1.85
C ALA A 7 6.58 -6.68 -3.14
N GLU A 8 7.38 -7.68 -3.49
CA GLU A 8 8.18 -7.68 -4.72
C GLU A 8 7.30 -7.66 -5.96
N LYS A 9 6.35 -8.61 -6.06
CA LYS A 9 5.42 -8.66 -7.19
C LYS A 9 4.57 -7.40 -7.28
N HIS A 10 4.15 -6.86 -6.14
CA HIS A 10 3.36 -5.64 -6.10
C HIS A 10 4.17 -4.43 -6.60
N VAL A 11 5.40 -4.26 -6.14
CA VAL A 11 6.28 -3.17 -6.57
C VAL A 11 6.57 -3.27 -8.07
N ASP A 12 6.89 -4.46 -8.58
CA ASP A 12 7.17 -4.65 -10.02
C ASP A 12 5.92 -4.31 -10.86
N HIS A 13 4.74 -4.80 -10.46
CA HIS A 13 3.48 -4.52 -11.16
C HIS A 13 3.11 -3.04 -11.12
N MET A 14 3.20 -2.40 -9.96
CA MET A 14 2.79 -1.01 -9.80
C MET A 14 3.77 -0.03 -10.44
N ALA A 15 5.06 -0.38 -10.52
CA ALA A 15 6.03 0.39 -11.30
C ALA A 15 5.64 0.43 -12.78
N GLU A 16 5.19 -0.70 -13.35
CA GLU A 16 4.69 -0.76 -14.73
C GLU A 16 3.42 0.08 -14.91
N VAL A 17 2.42 -0.10 -14.05
CA VAL A 17 1.14 0.64 -14.11
C VAL A 17 1.35 2.15 -14.05
N MET A 18 2.28 2.61 -13.20
CA MET A 18 2.59 4.03 -13.03
C MET A 18 3.62 4.57 -14.03
N GLY A 19 4.21 3.73 -14.88
CA GLY A 19 5.29 4.12 -15.78
C GLY A 19 6.55 4.60 -15.06
N LEU A 20 6.83 4.06 -13.86
CA LEU A 20 7.99 4.43 -13.05
C LEU A 20 9.18 3.51 -13.32
N THR A 21 10.35 4.11 -13.54
CA THR A 21 11.62 3.37 -13.55
C THR A 21 12.23 3.41 -12.16
N ILE A 22 12.39 2.24 -11.53
CA ILE A 22 13.11 2.10 -10.25
C ILE A 22 14.54 1.68 -10.57
N ALA A 23 15.51 2.53 -10.22
CA ALA A 23 16.92 2.21 -10.41
C ALA A 23 17.29 0.96 -9.59
N PRO A 24 18.13 0.05 -10.10
CA PRO A 24 18.47 -1.21 -9.43
C PRO A 24 18.97 -1.02 -7.99
N GLU A 25 19.74 0.04 -7.74
CA GLU A 25 20.27 0.41 -6.43
C GLU A 25 19.18 0.79 -5.40
N TRP A 26 17.98 1.16 -5.86
CA TRP A 26 16.86 1.53 -4.99
C TRP A 26 15.83 0.41 -4.85
N ARG A 27 15.83 -0.59 -5.75
CA ARG A 27 14.78 -1.61 -5.82
C ARG A 27 14.55 -2.30 -4.48
N GLN A 28 15.62 -2.76 -3.82
CA GLN A 28 15.47 -3.48 -2.55
C GLN A 28 14.86 -2.59 -1.47
N SER A 29 15.33 -1.36 -1.33
CA SER A 29 14.78 -0.43 -0.34
C SER A 29 13.32 -0.08 -0.61
N VAL A 30 12.89 0.02 -1.87
CA VAL A 30 11.46 0.24 -2.20
C VAL A 30 10.62 -0.97 -1.76
N VAL A 31 11.08 -2.19 -2.04
CA VAL A 31 10.40 -3.42 -1.62
C VAL A 31 10.30 -3.51 -0.10
N ASP A 32 11.39 -3.23 0.62
CA ASP A 32 11.43 -3.30 2.09
C ASP A 32 10.46 -2.28 2.72
N ASN A 33 10.41 -1.06 2.19
CA ASN A 33 9.46 -0.03 2.64
C ASN A 33 8.01 -0.40 2.32
N MET A 34 7.75 -1.03 1.18
CA MET A 34 6.41 -1.51 0.82
C MET A 34 5.94 -2.63 1.75
N ALA A 35 6.82 -3.57 2.09
CA ALA A 35 6.53 -4.63 3.06
C ALA A 35 6.26 -4.06 4.47
N ALA A 36 7.06 -3.09 4.92
CA ALA A 36 6.85 -2.42 6.20
C ALA A 36 5.52 -1.65 6.21
N THR A 37 5.18 -0.97 5.12
CA THR A 37 3.91 -0.24 4.96
C THR A 37 2.72 -1.19 5.03
N ALA A 38 2.80 -2.35 4.37
CA ALA A 38 1.75 -3.37 4.45
C ALA A 38 1.55 -3.87 5.89
N ALA A 39 2.64 -4.12 6.64
CA ALA A 39 2.54 -4.53 8.04
C ALA A 39 1.87 -3.47 8.94
N VAL A 40 2.13 -2.19 8.70
CA VAL A 40 1.46 -1.09 9.42
C VAL A 40 0.00 -0.95 8.98
N ALA A 41 -0.30 -1.14 7.69
CA ALA A 41 -1.66 -1.06 7.16
C ALA A 41 -2.58 -2.10 7.81
N GLU A 42 -2.09 -3.31 8.12
CA GLU A 42 -2.86 -4.33 8.84
C GLU A 42 -3.39 -3.83 10.20
N LEU A 43 -2.64 -2.95 10.89
CA LEU A 43 -3.10 -2.36 12.15
C LEU A 43 -4.32 -1.44 11.96
N VAL A 44 -4.36 -0.74 10.81
CA VAL A 44 -5.48 0.16 10.46
C VAL A 44 -6.67 -0.65 9.95
N LEU A 45 -6.43 -1.65 9.09
CA LEU A 45 -7.46 -2.51 8.52
C LEU A 45 -8.14 -3.41 9.56
N ALA A 46 -7.48 -3.68 10.70
CA ALA A 46 -8.08 -4.41 11.81
C ALA A 46 -9.17 -3.63 12.56
N PHE A 47 -9.25 -2.29 12.38
CA PHE A 47 -10.31 -1.48 12.95
C PHE A 47 -11.62 -1.68 12.15
N PRO A 48 -12.76 -2.01 12.80
CA PRO A 48 -14.03 -2.14 12.11
C PRO A 48 -14.51 -0.77 11.61
N LEU A 49 -14.78 -0.67 10.32
CA LEU A 49 -15.31 0.54 9.69
C LEU A 49 -16.79 0.33 9.35
N ASP A 50 -17.65 1.21 9.84
CA ASP A 50 -19.08 1.24 9.50
C ASP A 50 -19.27 1.93 8.14
N ASP A 51 -20.22 1.45 7.33
CA ASP A 51 -20.50 1.97 5.99
C ASP A 51 -20.92 3.45 5.98
N HIS A 52 -21.36 3.99 7.12
CA HIS A 52 -21.75 5.40 7.29
C HIS A 52 -20.62 6.29 7.82
N VAL A 53 -19.41 5.77 8.03
CA VAL A 53 -18.25 6.60 8.42
C VAL A 53 -17.76 7.39 7.21
N GLU A 54 -17.85 8.70 7.30
CA GLU A 54 -17.30 9.62 6.32
C GLU A 54 -15.79 9.85 6.53
N PRO A 55 -15.02 10.18 5.47
CA PRO A 55 -13.65 10.65 5.59
C PRO A 55 -13.55 11.89 6.49
N ALA A 56 -12.43 12.04 7.19
CA ALA A 56 -12.21 13.19 8.08
C ALA A 56 -12.36 14.56 7.39
N PRO A 57 -11.85 14.78 6.16
CA PRO A 57 -12.19 15.97 5.39
C PRO A 57 -13.46 15.71 4.55
N VAL A 58 -14.44 16.62 4.66
CA VAL A 58 -15.63 16.66 3.81
C VAL A 58 -15.66 17.97 3.00
N PHE A 59 -16.12 17.89 1.75
CA PHE A 59 -16.33 19.09 0.92
C PHE A 59 -17.63 19.78 1.32
N GLU A 60 -17.57 21.09 1.57
CA GLU A 60 -18.72 21.95 1.88
C GLU A 60 -18.80 23.09 0.86
N ALA A 61 -20.02 23.51 0.53
CA ALA A 61 -20.33 24.48 -0.52
C ALA A 61 -20.30 25.95 -0.04
#